data_AF-A0A0Q4FYS3-F1
#
_entry.id   AF-A0A0Q4FYS3-F1
#
_cell.length_a   1.000
_cell.length_b   1.000
_cell.length_c   1.000
_cell.angle_alpha   90.00
_cell.angle_beta   90.00
_cell.angle_gamma   90.00
#
_symmetry.space_group_name_H-M   'P 1'
#
loop_
_entity.id
_entity.type
_entity.pdbx_description
1 polymer ?
#
loop_
_entity_poly.entity_id
_entity_poly.type
_entity_poly.pdbx_seq_one_letter_code
_entity_poly.pdbx_strand_id
1 'polypeptide(L)'
;MTKDGYDQLMHVVCVEWGFCGCIKNDQPMHVDQLIPSEGPVTADQFVEWVFLADDMNPNSQPERWTRHKLAIRAAFVEHMGGDLVDASQLRWSDVPQQPTTPDGKFREQLS
;
A
#
# COMPACT_ATOMS: atom_id res chain seq x y z
N MET A 1 -7.72 21.12 -1.47
CA MET A 1 -7.74 19.79 -0.84
C MET A 1 -6.29 19.37 -0.76
N THR A 2 -5.75 19.33 0.45
CA THR A 2 -4.42 18.76 0.69
C THR A 2 -4.48 17.30 0.29
N LYS A 3 -3.64 16.87 -0.67
CA LYS A 3 -3.43 15.45 -0.96
C LYS A 3 -3.05 14.78 0.35
N ASP A 4 -3.77 13.73 0.74
CA ASP A 4 -3.47 13.02 1.97
C ASP A 4 -2.08 12.37 1.86
N GLY A 5 -1.44 12.08 2.99
CA GLY A 5 -0.05 11.58 3.01
C GLY A 5 0.16 10.38 2.09
N TYR A 6 -0.82 9.48 2.02
CA TYR A 6 -0.77 8.31 1.15
C TYR A 6 -0.82 8.66 -0.35
N ASP A 7 -1.64 9.63 -0.77
CA ASP A 7 -1.70 10.01 -2.18
C ASP A 7 -0.36 10.59 -2.65
N GLN A 8 0.33 11.35 -1.78
CA GLN A 8 1.65 11.90 -2.06
C GLN A 8 2.72 10.81 -2.13
N LEU A 9 2.69 9.88 -1.17
CA LEU A 9 3.56 8.70 -1.19
C LEU A 9 3.39 7.91 -2.49
N MET A 10 2.15 7.60 -2.87
CA MET A 10 1.88 6.83 -4.08
C MET A 10 2.19 7.59 -5.36
N HIS A 11 2.07 8.92 -5.37
CA HIS A 11 2.54 9.73 -6.50
C HIS A 11 4.04 9.52 -6.75
N VAL A 12 4.86 9.61 -5.71
CA VAL A 12 6.31 9.42 -5.83
C VAL A 12 6.63 7.97 -6.20
N VAL A 13 6.09 7.00 -5.48
CA VAL A 13 6.43 5.58 -5.65
C VAL A 13 5.97 5.03 -7.00
N CYS A 14 4.72 5.28 -7.40
CA CYS A 14 4.16 4.77 -8.65
C CYS A 14 4.45 5.72 -9.83
N VAL A 15 4.07 6.99 -9.76
CA VAL A 15 4.12 7.88 -10.94
C VAL A 15 5.55 8.30 -11.27
N GLU A 16 6.36 8.66 -10.27
CA GLU A 16 7.72 9.13 -10.52
C GLU A 16 8.73 7.98 -10.64
N TRP A 17 8.62 6.95 -9.80
CA TRP A 17 9.60 5.86 -9.72
C TRP A 17 9.17 4.55 -10.41
N GLY A 18 7.91 4.46 -10.84
CA GLY A 18 7.42 3.37 -11.69
C GLY A 18 6.92 2.13 -10.95
N PHE A 19 6.88 2.13 -9.61
CA PHE A 19 6.41 0.99 -8.82
C PHE A 19 4.88 1.02 -8.66
N CYS A 20 4.17 0.89 -9.78
CA CYS A 20 2.70 0.93 -9.83
C CYS A 20 2.04 -0.44 -9.69
N GLY A 21 2.83 -1.50 -9.52
CA GLY A 21 2.36 -2.87 -9.52
C GLY A 21 2.24 -3.46 -10.92
N CYS A 22 1.95 -4.75 -10.98
CA CYS A 22 2.00 -5.55 -12.20
C CYS A 22 0.65 -6.21 -12.55
N ILE A 23 0.60 -6.87 -13.71
CA ILE A 23 -0.43 -7.88 -14.01
C ILE A 23 0.11 -9.26 -13.63
N LYS A 24 -0.57 -9.96 -12.73
CA LYS A 24 -0.23 -11.31 -12.29
C LYS A 24 -1.44 -12.22 -12.43
N ASN A 25 -1.28 -13.32 -13.18
CA ASN A 25 -2.39 -14.25 -13.48
C ASN A 25 -3.62 -13.54 -14.08
N ASP A 26 -3.40 -12.65 -15.05
CA ASP A 26 -4.44 -11.84 -15.70
C ASP A 26 -5.23 -10.90 -14.76
N GLN A 27 -4.72 -10.66 -13.55
CA GLN A 27 -5.31 -9.74 -12.57
C GLN A 27 -4.34 -8.60 -12.22
N PRO A 28 -4.82 -7.36 -12.05
CA PRO A 28 -3.99 -6.27 -11.58
C PRO A 28 -3.64 -6.47 -10.11
N MET A 29 -2.34 -6.41 -9.80
CA MET A 29 -1.80 -6.49 -8.45
C MET A 29 -1.22 -5.12 -8.09
N HIS A 30 -1.75 -4.51 -7.03
CA HIS A 30 -1.32 -3.21 -6.53
C HIS A 30 -0.98 -3.31 -5.04
N VAL A 31 -0.11 -2.43 -4.53
CA VAL A 31 0.33 -2.45 -3.13
C VAL A 31 -0.85 -2.35 -2.15
N ASP A 32 -1.91 -1.62 -2.49
CA ASP A 32 -3.12 -1.49 -1.65
C ASP A 32 -3.77 -2.84 -1.31
N GLN A 33 -3.64 -3.83 -2.20
CA GLN A 33 -4.24 -5.15 -2.01
C GLN A 33 -3.49 -6.00 -0.96
N LEU A 34 -2.27 -5.58 -0.60
CA LEU A 34 -1.41 -6.25 0.37
C LEU A 34 -1.50 -5.62 1.78
N ILE A 35 -1.98 -4.38 1.85
CA ILE A 35 -2.06 -3.62 3.10
C ILE A 35 -3.34 -4.04 3.86
N PRO A 36 -3.25 -4.46 5.13
CA PRO A 36 -4.43 -4.81 5.92
C PRO A 36 -5.33 -3.59 6.15
N SER A 37 -6.58 -3.79 6.56
CA SER A 37 -7.54 -2.70 6.83
C SER A 37 -7.10 -1.76 7.95
N GLU A 38 -6.44 -2.30 8.97
CA GLU A 38 -6.01 -1.60 10.18
C GLU A 38 -4.77 -2.28 10.77
N GLY A 39 -4.14 -1.64 11.75
CA GLY A 39 -2.99 -2.18 12.49
C GLY A 39 -1.65 -1.64 12.03
N PRO A 40 -0.56 -1.98 12.74
CA PRO A 40 0.75 -1.39 12.51
C PRO A 40 1.35 -1.81 11.16
N VAL A 41 1.79 -0.83 10.37
CA VAL A 41 2.59 -1.02 9.14
C VAL A 41 3.87 -0.23 9.26
N THR A 42 5.01 -0.92 9.13
CA THR A 42 6.32 -0.27 9.09
C THR A 42 6.69 0.14 7.68
N ALA A 43 7.57 1.15 7.57
CA ALA A 43 8.12 1.56 6.28
C ALA A 43 8.84 0.39 5.56
N ASP A 44 9.53 -0.48 6.31
CA ASP A 44 10.22 -1.64 5.72
C ASP A 44 9.24 -2.68 5.18
N GLN A 45 8.13 -2.93 5.88
CA GLN A 45 7.08 -3.83 5.40
C GLN A 45 6.38 -3.27 4.15
N PHE A 46 6.13 -1.96 4.12
CA PHE A 46 5.58 -1.30 2.94
C PHE A 46 6.50 -1.46 1.72
N VAL A 47 7.83 -1.30 1.90
CA VAL A 47 8.81 -1.54 0.85
C VAL A 47 8.70 -2.97 0.30
N GLU A 48 8.60 -3.97 1.18
CA GLU A 48 8.45 -5.36 0.73
C GLU A 48 7.20 -5.57 -0.11
N TRP A 49 6.08 -4.97 0.28
CA TRP A 49 4.83 -5.04 -0.48
C TRP A 49 4.89 -4.32 -1.83
N VAL A 50 5.58 -3.17 -1.92
CA VAL A 50 5.78 -2.49 -3.20
C VAL A 50 6.52 -3.39 -4.20
N PHE A 51 7.61 -4.04 -3.77
CA PHE A 51 8.35 -4.97 -4.63
C PHE A 51 7.53 -6.21 -4.98
N LEU A 52 6.76 -6.74 -4.03
CA LEU A 52 5.89 -7.89 -4.26
C LEU A 52 4.78 -7.57 -5.27
N ALA A 53 4.16 -6.39 -5.15
CA ALA A 53 3.11 -5.93 -6.05
C ALA A 53 3.59 -5.71 -7.48
N ASP A 54 4.88 -5.39 -7.66
CA ASP A 54 5.50 -5.13 -8.95
C ASP A 54 6.18 -6.38 -9.56
N ASP A 55 5.93 -7.56 -8.97
CA ASP A 55 6.54 -8.87 -9.30
C ASP A 55 8.08 -8.85 -9.35
N MET A 56 8.68 -7.97 -8.54
CA MET A 56 10.13 -7.82 -8.49
C MET A 56 10.72 -8.69 -7.39
N ASN A 57 11.74 -9.49 -7.73
CA ASN A 57 12.52 -10.21 -6.72
C ASN A 57 13.62 -9.30 -6.17
N PRO A 58 13.52 -8.79 -4.92
CA PRO A 58 14.52 -7.90 -4.33
C PRO A 58 15.89 -8.57 -4.09
N ASN A 59 15.95 -9.91 -4.12
CA ASN A 59 17.20 -10.67 -3.95
C ASN A 59 17.90 -10.95 -5.29
N SER A 60 17.28 -10.65 -6.43
CA SER A 60 17.86 -10.91 -7.75
C SER A 60 19.05 -9.99 -8.08
N GLN A 61 18.99 -8.73 -7.63
CA GLN A 61 20.02 -7.70 -7.85
C GLN A 61 20.14 -6.82 -6.59
N PRO A 62 20.72 -7.34 -5.49
CA PRO A 62 20.69 -6.67 -4.19
C PRO A 62 21.31 -5.27 -4.21
N GLU A 63 22.41 -5.07 -4.95
CA GLU A 63 23.05 -3.75 -5.08
C GLU A 63 22.15 -2.73 -5.77
N ARG A 64 21.45 -3.14 -6.84
CA ARG A 64 20.49 -2.28 -7.57
C ARG A 64 19.30 -1.91 -6.69
N TRP A 65 18.76 -2.89 -5.94
CA TRP A 65 17.53 -2.70 -5.18
C TRP A 65 17.74 -2.00 -3.85
N THR A 66 18.95 -2.07 -3.26
CA THR A 66 19.25 -1.39 -1.99
C THR A 66 18.93 0.11 -2.05
N ARG A 67 19.34 0.79 -3.13
CA ARG A 67 19.05 2.22 -3.30
C ARG A 67 17.55 2.51 -3.38
N HIS A 68 16.79 1.68 -4.09
CA HIS A 68 15.35 1.84 -4.26
C HIS A 68 14.60 1.56 -2.95
N LYS A 69 14.98 0.50 -2.22
CA LYS A 69 14.42 0.19 -0.89
C LYS A 69 14.60 1.37 0.07
N LEU A 70 15.80 1.94 0.13
CA LEU A 70 16.09 3.09 0.99
C LEU A 70 15.30 4.34 0.55
N ALA A 71 15.14 4.57 -0.75
CA ALA A 71 14.37 5.69 -1.27
C ALA A 71 12.87 5.57 -0.96
N ILE A 72 12.27 4.41 -1.18
CA ILE A 72 10.85 4.13 -0.86
C ILE A 72 10.62 4.25 0.65
N ARG A 73 11.52 3.71 1.47
CA ARG A 73 11.46 3.85 2.93
C ARG A 73 11.50 5.32 3.37
N ALA A 74 12.39 6.12 2.77
CA ALA A 74 12.49 7.54 3.09
C ALA A 74 11.23 8.32 2.68
N ALA A 75 10.70 8.06 1.49
CA ALA A 75 9.44 8.67 1.03
C ALA A 75 8.26 8.30 1.94
N PHE A 76 8.20 7.06 2.42
CA PHE A 76 7.20 6.64 3.39
C PHE A 76 7.26 7.50 4.66
N VAL A 77 8.45 7.61 5.26
CA VAL A 77 8.63 8.41 6.49
C VAL A 77 8.30 9.88 6.26
N GLU A 78 8.71 10.43 5.12
CA GLU A 78 8.46 11.83 4.76
C GLU A 78 6.97 12.14 4.61
N HIS A 79 6.21 11.30 3.89
CA HIS A 79 4.81 11.57 3.56
C HIS A 79 3.81 11.03 4.59
N MET A 80 4.16 9.96 5.31
CA MET A 80 3.32 9.39 6.36
C MET A 80 3.64 9.94 7.76
N GLY A 81 4.72 10.70 7.90
CA GLY A 81 5.11 11.37 9.15
C GLY A 81 5.78 10.45 10.19
N GLY A 82 6.08 9.20 9.83
CA GLY A 82 6.73 8.22 10.71
C GLY A 82 7.13 6.94 9.98
N ASP A 83 8.00 6.14 10.60
CA ASP A 83 8.40 4.82 10.09
C ASP A 83 7.46 3.69 10.51
N LEU A 84 6.44 4.01 11.31
CA LEU A 84 5.35 3.16 11.73
C LEU A 84 4.06 3.97 11.71
N VAL A 85 3.06 3.51 10.96
CA VAL A 85 1.72 4.11 10.94
C VAL A 85 0.65 3.03 11.07
N ASP A 86 -0.58 3.43 11.35
CA ASP A 86 -1.71 2.53 11.25
C ASP A 86 -2.11 2.36 9.78
N ALA A 87 -2.43 1.12 9.38
CA ALA A 87 -2.77 0.77 8.00
C ALA A 87 -4.02 1.52 7.48
N SER A 88 -4.90 1.98 8.37
CA SER A 88 -6.05 2.81 8.00
C SER A 88 -5.65 4.15 7.36
N GLN A 89 -4.43 4.62 7.60
CA GLN A 89 -3.87 5.85 7.00
C GLN A 89 -3.33 5.63 5.58
N LEU A 90 -3.07 4.37 5.18
CA LEU A 90 -2.53 4.01 3.87
C LEU A 90 -3.67 3.80 2.86
N ARG A 91 -4.52 4.81 2.68
CA ARG A 91 -5.70 4.76 1.81
C ARG A 91 -5.80 6.02 0.97
N TRP A 92 -6.24 5.86 -0.28
CA TRP A 92 -6.50 6.96 -1.19
C TRP A 92 -7.56 7.91 -0.61
N SER A 93 -7.33 9.23 -0.73
CA SER A 93 -8.28 10.24 -0.23
C SER A 93 -9.67 10.14 -0.87
N ASP A 94 -9.71 9.66 -2.12
CA ASP A 94 -10.89 9.69 -2.96
C ASP A 94 -11.74 8.42 -2.85
N VAL A 95 -11.31 7.43 -2.05
CA VAL A 95 -12.09 6.21 -1.77
C VAL A 95 -12.90 6.44 -0.50
N PRO A 96 -14.25 6.47 -0.57
CA PRO A 96 -15.08 6.55 0.62
C PRO A 96 -14.78 5.35 1.52
N GLN A 97 -14.30 5.60 2.74
CA GLN A 97 -14.13 4.54 3.73
C GLN A 97 -15.52 4.00 4.09
N GLN A 98 -15.86 2.81 3.57
CA GLN A 98 -17.09 2.15 3.97
C GLN A 98 -16.99 1.79 5.45
N PRO A 99 -17.97 2.18 6.29
CA PRO A 99 -17.97 1.75 7.68
C PRO A 99 -18.06 0.23 7.72
N THR A 100 -17.10 -0.39 8.41
CA THR A 100 -17.11 -1.81 8.77
C THR A 100 -18.29 -2.07 9.70
N THR A 101 -19.46 -2.27 9.11
CA THR A 101 -20.62 -2.77 9.86
C THR A 101 -20.38 -4.27 10.04
N PRO A 102 -20.32 -4.80 11.27
CA PRO A 102 -20.27 -6.24 11.46
C PRO A 102 -21.57 -6.82 10.90
N ASP A 103 -21.47 -7.73 9.93
CA ASP A 103 -22.59 -8.43 9.30
C ASP A 103 -23.40 -9.20 10.34
N GLY A 104 -24.35 -8.50 10.94
CA GLY A 104 -25.37 -9.05 11.81
C GLY A 104 -26.72 -8.61 11.30
N LYS A 105 -27.16 -9.14 10.15
CA LYS A 105 -28.57 -9.22 9.72
C LYS A 105 -28.74 -9.88 8.34
N PHE A 106 -28.62 -11.21 8.30
CA PHE A 106 -29.45 -12.03 7.41
C PHE A 106 -29.85 -13.31 8.15
N ARG A 107 -30.73 -13.16 9.13
CA ARG A 107 -31.60 -14.24 9.61
C ARG A 107 -33.02 -13.76 9.39
N GLU A 108 -33.82 -14.62 8.77
CA GLU A 108 -35.23 -14.45 8.36
C GLU A 108 -35.45 -13.93 6.93
N GLN A 109 -35.47 -14.87 5.97
CA GLN A 109 -36.60 -15.08 5.07
C GLN A 109 -36.39 -16.37 4.25
N LEU A 110 -36.74 -17.50 4.86
CA LEU A 110 -37.21 -18.67 4.13
C LEU A 110 -38.57 -19.00 4.74
N SER A 111 -39.61 -18.39 4.15
CA SER A 111 -41.00 -18.82 4.24
C SER A 111 -41.27 -19.81 3.12
#